data_AF-A0A0B8WRI9-F1
#
_entry.id   AF-A0A0B8WRI9-F1
#
_cell.length_a   1.000
_cell.length_b   1.000
_cell.length_c   1.000
_cell.angle_alpha   90.00
_cell.angle_beta   90.00
_cell.angle_gamma   90.00
#
_symmetry.space_group_name_H-M   'P 1'
#
loop_
_entity.id
_entity.type
_entity.pdbx_description
1 polymer ?
#
loop_
_entity_poly.entity_id
_entity_poly.type
_entity_poly.pdbx_seq_one_letter_code
_entity_poly.pdbx_strand_id
1 'polypeptide(L)'
;MKSLAIFLFALPGICQAAMPVLEYKSLHCRYYENEKLVKEQSAAFMTLIIEDSIGRFVQMQFGDETKKIQYQILVEDDIKSKDSVLILQNLMIDSLESSSELSGKEVSWVRIAQGTHSVSCDLKP
;
A
#
# COMPACT_ATOMS: atom_id res chain seq x y z
N MET A 1 67.10 -6.06 0.86
CA MET A 1 66.17 -5.24 0.05
C MET A 1 64.79 -5.36 0.68
N LYS A 2 64.28 -4.26 1.26
CA LYS A 2 62.95 -4.17 1.89
C LYS A 2 62.03 -3.44 0.90
N SER A 3 61.07 -4.14 0.32
CA SER A 3 59.93 -3.55 -0.40
C SER A 3 58.74 -4.48 -0.16
N LEU A 4 57.96 -4.20 0.88
CA LEU A 4 56.73 -3.40 0.85
C LEU A 4 55.61 -4.16 0.11
N ALA A 5 54.88 -4.95 0.90
CA ALA A 5 53.60 -5.53 0.54
C ALA A 5 52.57 -4.41 0.34
N ILE A 6 51.88 -4.41 -0.80
CA ILE A 6 50.67 -3.61 -1.01
C ILE A 6 49.53 -4.60 -1.16
N PHE A 7 48.77 -4.73 -0.08
CA PHE A 7 47.48 -5.40 -0.02
C PHE A 7 46.46 -4.54 -0.78
N LEU A 8 46.13 -4.92 -2.01
CA LEU A 8 45.00 -4.34 -2.74
C LEU A 8 43.74 -5.12 -2.36
N PHE A 9 43.09 -4.74 -1.25
CA PHE A 9 41.71 -5.12 -0.99
C PHE A 9 40.79 -4.24 -1.85
N ALA A 10 40.60 -4.64 -3.10
CA ALA A 10 39.50 -4.14 -3.92
C ALA A 10 38.23 -4.89 -3.51
N LEU A 11 37.55 -4.41 -2.47
CA LEU A 11 36.15 -4.75 -2.27
C LEU A 11 35.34 -3.84 -3.21
N PRO A 12 34.73 -4.36 -4.30
CA PRO A 12 33.68 -3.60 -4.97
C PRO A 12 32.56 -3.43 -3.95
N GLY A 13 32.44 -2.22 -3.42
CA GLY A 13 31.34 -1.84 -2.56
C GLY A 13 30.06 -2.06 -3.35
N ILE A 14 29.34 -3.13 -3.00
CA ILE A 14 27.96 -3.29 -3.42
C ILE A 14 27.20 -2.21 -2.67
N CYS A 15 27.11 -1.03 -3.29
CA CYS A 15 26.21 0.01 -2.86
C CYS A 15 24.81 -0.50 -3.19
N GLN A 16 24.28 -1.40 -2.35
CA GLN A 16 22.84 -1.61 -2.27
C GLN A 16 22.29 -0.28 -1.77
N ALA A 17 21.87 0.57 -2.71
CA ALA A 17 20.93 1.62 -2.39
C ALA A 17 19.71 0.92 -1.81
N ALA A 18 19.60 0.90 -0.48
CA ALA A 18 18.42 0.44 0.20
C ALA A 18 17.31 1.37 -0.28
N MET A 19 16.47 0.86 -1.19
CA MET A 19 15.25 1.56 -1.58
C MET A 19 14.50 1.87 -0.27
N PRO A 20 13.95 3.09 -0.10
CA PRO A 20 13.14 3.38 1.06
C PRO A 20 12.03 2.33 1.12
N VAL A 21 12.02 1.53 2.18
CA VAL A 21 10.96 0.56 2.40
C VAL A 21 9.69 1.37 2.60
N LEU A 22 8.70 1.19 1.71
CA LEU A 22 7.38 1.82 1.82
C LEU A 22 6.91 1.77 3.28
N GLU A 23 6.73 2.94 3.90
CA GLU A 23 6.65 3.04 5.37
C GLU A 23 5.39 2.40 5.92
N TYR A 24 4.31 2.30 5.13
CA TYR A 24 3.03 1.76 5.55
C TYR A 24 3.10 0.28 5.94
N LYS A 25 2.84 -0.02 7.22
CA LYS A 25 2.81 -1.39 7.78
C LYS A 25 1.41 -1.94 7.96
N SER A 26 0.43 -1.08 8.24
CA SER A 26 -0.94 -1.52 8.47
C SER A 26 -1.96 -0.45 8.11
N LEU A 27 -3.22 -0.83 8.13
CA LEU A 27 -4.34 0.08 7.94
C LEU A 27 -5.52 -0.30 8.82
N HIS A 28 -6.35 0.69 9.11
CA HIS A 28 -7.59 0.53 9.85
C HIS A 28 -8.73 1.11 9.02
N CYS A 29 -9.64 0.25 8.55
CA CYS A 29 -10.76 0.63 7.70
C CYS A 29 -12.09 0.60 8.44
N ARG A 30 -12.93 1.56 8.10
CA ARG A 30 -14.31 1.73 8.54
C ARG A 30 -15.22 1.65 7.31
N TYR A 31 -16.12 0.68 7.29
CA TYR A 31 -17.13 0.50 6.25
C TYR A 31 -18.45 1.13 6.70
N TYR A 32 -19.02 1.95 5.83
CA TYR A 32 -20.27 2.68 6.03
C TYR A 32 -21.30 2.31 4.98
N GLU A 33 -22.56 2.23 5.40
CA GLU A 33 -23.72 2.10 4.54
C GLU A 33 -24.77 3.14 4.93
N ASN A 34 -25.19 3.98 3.99
CA ASN A 34 -26.09 5.11 4.26
C ASN A 34 -25.57 6.00 5.41
N GLU A 35 -24.27 6.32 5.36
CA GLU A 35 -23.55 7.13 6.36
C GLU A 35 -23.47 6.53 7.77
N LYS A 36 -24.02 5.33 7.99
CA LYS A 36 -23.91 4.61 9.26
C LYS A 36 -22.71 3.68 9.22
N LEU A 37 -21.92 3.71 10.29
CA LEU A 37 -20.84 2.76 10.48
C LEU A 37 -21.44 1.35 10.64
N VAL A 38 -21.02 0.42 9.78
CA VAL A 38 -21.48 -0.97 9.82
C VAL A 38 -20.42 -1.88 10.40
N LYS A 39 -19.15 -1.69 10.00
CA LYS A 39 -18.06 -2.58 10.40
C LYS A 39 -16.72 -1.85 10.40
N GLU A 40 -15.85 -2.25 11.32
CA GLU A 40 -14.45 -1.82 11.38
C GLU A 40 -13.54 -3.03 11.30
N GLN A 41 -12.40 -2.87 10.63
CA GLN A 41 -11.40 -3.92 10.55
C GLN A 41 -10.01 -3.32 10.36
N SER A 42 -9.01 -3.97 10.92
CA SER A 42 -7.60 -3.64 10.70
C SER A 42 -6.90 -4.79 9.99
N ALA A 43 -5.91 -4.48 9.17
CA ALA A 43 -5.04 -5.47 8.55
C ALA A 43 -3.61 -4.94 8.43
N ALA A 44 -2.64 -5.86 8.53
CA ALA A 44 -1.27 -5.57 8.15
C ALA A 44 -1.14 -5.63 6.63
N PHE A 45 -0.33 -4.75 6.06
CA PHE A 45 0.01 -4.80 4.64
C PHE A 45 0.88 -6.02 4.34
N MET A 46 0.57 -6.68 3.23
CA MET A 46 1.46 -7.64 2.61
C MET A 46 2.40 -6.88 1.67
N THR A 47 3.69 -7.21 1.69
CA THR A 47 4.66 -6.69 0.73
C THR A 47 4.56 -7.46 -0.57
N LEU A 48 4.42 -6.74 -1.69
CA LEU A 48 4.52 -7.27 -3.03
C LEU A 48 5.80 -6.73 -3.68
N ILE A 49 6.43 -7.53 -4.54
CA ILE A 49 7.48 -7.07 -5.45
C ILE A 49 6.82 -6.97 -6.82
N ILE A 50 6.80 -5.76 -7.39
CA ILE A 50 6.11 -5.43 -8.64
C ILE A 50 7.17 -4.88 -9.59
N GLU A 51 7.65 -5.76 -10.48
CA GLU A 51 8.80 -5.48 -11.35
C GLU A 51 10.00 -4.99 -10.52
N ASP A 52 10.34 -3.70 -10.65
CA ASP A 52 11.46 -3.05 -9.96
C ASP A 52 11.01 -2.21 -8.74
N SER A 53 9.77 -2.37 -8.28
CA SER A 53 9.17 -1.59 -7.19
C SER A 53 8.61 -2.47 -6.06
N ILE A 54 8.41 -1.86 -4.88
CA ILE A 54 7.77 -2.50 -3.73
C ILE A 54 6.34 -1.96 -3.60
N GLY A 55 5.37 -2.88 -3.55
CA GLY A 55 3.98 -2.59 -3.27
C GLY A 55 3.57 -3.03 -1.86
N ARG A 56 2.56 -2.37 -1.30
CA ARG A 56 1.87 -2.76 -0.06
C ARG A 56 0.41 -3.03 -0.38
N PHE A 57 -0.03 -4.27 -0.16
CA PHE A 57 -1.35 -4.70 -0.54
C PHE A 57 -2.16 -5.25 0.63
N VAL A 58 -3.45 -4.95 0.66
CA VAL A 58 -4.45 -5.58 1.52
C VAL A 58 -5.74 -5.79 0.74
N GLN A 59 -6.39 -6.92 1.03
CA GLN A 59 -7.78 -7.18 0.68
C GLN A 59 -8.58 -7.43 1.97
N MET A 60 -9.73 -6.78 2.09
CA MET A 60 -10.64 -6.90 3.23
C MET A 60 -12.04 -7.28 2.75
N GLN A 61 -12.70 -8.16 3.49
CA GLN A 61 -14.08 -8.55 3.25
C GLN A 61 -14.98 -8.05 4.38
N PHE A 62 -15.85 -7.09 4.06
CA PHE A 62 -16.81 -6.54 5.01
C PHE A 62 -18.12 -7.33 5.03
N GLY A 63 -18.54 -7.82 3.86
CA GLY A 63 -19.77 -8.58 3.66
C GLY A 63 -19.61 -10.08 3.90
N ASP A 64 -20.62 -10.85 3.53
CA ASP A 64 -20.70 -12.31 3.67
C ASP A 64 -21.08 -12.97 2.33
N GLU A 65 -21.51 -14.24 2.37
CA GLU A 65 -21.94 -14.98 1.16
C GLU A 65 -23.24 -14.42 0.54
N THR A 66 -24.03 -13.66 1.30
CA THR A 66 -25.32 -13.10 0.85
C THR A 66 -25.15 -11.71 0.23
N LYS A 67 -24.19 -10.92 0.72
CA LYS A 67 -23.86 -9.60 0.19
C LYS A 67 -22.34 -9.46 0.13
N LYS A 68 -21.77 -9.48 -1.08
CA LYS A 68 -20.32 -9.46 -1.24
C LYS A 68 -19.83 -8.02 -1.17
N ILE A 69 -19.09 -7.68 -0.12
CA ILE A 69 -18.48 -6.37 0.03
C ILE A 69 -17.00 -6.57 0.25
N GLN A 70 -16.21 -6.27 -0.78
CA GLN A 70 -14.76 -6.45 -0.76
C GLN A 70 -14.08 -5.12 -1.06
N TYR A 71 -13.07 -4.81 -0.26
CA TYR A 71 -12.21 -3.66 -0.46
C TYR A 71 -10.78 -4.13 -0.68
N GLN A 72 -10.09 -3.52 -1.64
CA GLN A 72 -8.68 -3.73 -1.87
C GLN A 72 -7.96 -2.39 -1.91
N ILE A 73 -6.73 -2.39 -1.43
CA ILE A 73 -5.83 -1.25 -1.53
C ILE A 73 -4.42 -1.74 -1.87
N LEU A 74 -3.82 -1.09 -2.84
CA LEU A 74 -2.43 -1.21 -3.21
C LEU A 74 -1.77 0.16 -3.07
N VAL A 75 -0.66 0.23 -2.34
CA VAL A 75 0.18 1.41 -2.18
C VAL A 75 1.54 1.10 -2.80
N GLU A 76 1.99 1.94 -3.71
CA GLU A 76 3.25 1.77 -4.47
C GLU A 76 4.05 3.07 -4.43
N ASP A 77 5.35 2.98 -4.70
CA ASP A 77 6.16 4.17 -4.97
C ASP A 77 5.69 4.84 -6.28
N ASP A 78 5.55 6.17 -6.26
CA ASP A 78 5.29 6.92 -7.49
C ASP A 78 6.59 7.08 -8.28
N ILE A 79 6.74 6.29 -9.34
CA ILE A 79 7.92 6.31 -10.22
C ILE A 79 8.16 7.70 -10.82
N LYS A 80 7.12 8.54 -10.96
CA LYS A 80 7.23 9.89 -11.52
C LYS A 80 7.70 10.92 -10.49
N SER A 81 7.54 10.65 -9.20
CA SER A 81 7.85 11.60 -8.12
C SER A 81 8.43 10.85 -6.91
N LYS A 82 9.75 11.02 -6.70
CA LYS A 82 10.59 10.21 -5.80
C LYS A 82 10.26 10.27 -4.29
N ASP A 83 9.24 11.02 -3.88
CA ASP A 83 8.80 11.10 -2.49
C ASP A 83 7.27 10.97 -2.35
N SER A 84 6.56 10.51 -3.38
CA SER A 84 5.13 10.26 -3.31
C SER A 84 4.82 8.79 -3.49
N VAL A 85 3.68 8.40 -2.95
CA VAL A 85 3.09 7.09 -3.20
C VAL A 85 1.90 7.21 -4.13
N LEU A 86 1.73 6.18 -4.95
CA LEU A 86 0.51 5.93 -5.69
C LEU A 86 -0.38 5.00 -4.86
N ILE A 87 -1.66 5.33 -4.73
CA ILE A 87 -2.65 4.52 -4.04
C ILE A 87 -3.75 4.15 -5.01
N LEU A 88 -3.90 2.86 -5.21
CA LEU A 88 -4.95 2.25 -6.02
C LEU A 88 -5.93 1.56 -5.08
N GLN A 89 -7.19 1.94 -5.16
CA GLN A 89 -8.26 1.38 -4.35
C GLN A 89 -9.31 0.74 -5.23
N ASN A 90 -9.87 -0.36 -4.75
CA ASN A 90 -11.01 -1.03 -5.36
C ASN A 90 -12.06 -1.34 -4.32
N LEU A 91 -13.33 -1.05 -4.63
CA LEU A 91 -14.48 -1.41 -3.82
C LEU A 91 -15.47 -2.17 -4.70
N MET A 92 -15.71 -3.44 -4.36
CA MET A 92 -16.68 -4.29 -5.00
C MET A 92 -17.88 -4.48 -4.08
N ILE A 93 -19.08 -4.15 -4.58
CA ILE A 93 -20.38 -4.44 -3.96
C ILE A 93 -21.13 -5.38 -4.90
N ASP A 94 -21.30 -6.63 -4.47
CA ASP A 94 -21.82 -7.74 -5.25
C ASP A 94 -21.03 -7.98 -6.54
N SER A 95 -21.52 -7.47 -7.67
CA SER A 95 -20.85 -7.54 -8.97
C SER A 95 -20.41 -6.18 -9.50
N LEU A 96 -20.71 -5.09 -8.79
CA LEU A 96 -20.38 -3.73 -9.20
C LEU A 96 -19.08 -3.28 -8.55
N GLU A 97 -18.17 -2.81 -9.39
CA GLU A 97 -16.82 -2.42 -9.00
C GLU A 97 -16.60 -0.91 -9.18
N SER A 98 -16.00 -0.26 -8.19
CA SER A 98 -15.50 1.11 -8.25
C SER A 98 -14.02 1.13 -7.94
N SER A 99 -13.27 1.89 -8.74
CA SER A 99 -11.82 2.06 -8.56
C SER A 99 -11.49 3.54 -8.38
N SER A 100 -10.48 3.82 -7.56
CA SER A 100 -9.93 5.18 -7.42
C SER A 100 -8.42 5.15 -7.33
N GLU A 101 -7.80 6.19 -7.89
CA GLU A 101 -6.36 6.41 -7.89
C GLU A 101 -6.05 7.76 -7.24
N LEU A 102 -5.01 7.80 -6.40
CA LEU A 102 -4.52 9.00 -5.73
C LEU A 102 -2.98 8.95 -5.67
N SER A 103 -2.31 10.08 -5.86
CA SER A 103 -0.87 10.22 -5.57
C SER A 103 -0.63 11.32 -4.52
N GLY A 104 0.32 11.10 -3.60
CA GLY A 104 0.66 12.07 -2.55
C GLY A 104 1.87 11.66 -1.70
N LYS A 105 2.53 12.63 -1.05
CA LYS A 105 3.74 12.40 -0.24
C LYS A 105 3.48 11.81 1.14
N GLU A 106 2.39 12.20 1.79
CA GLU A 106 2.08 11.84 3.18
C GLU A 106 0.60 11.48 3.31
N VAL A 107 0.19 10.40 2.64
CA VAL A 107 -1.23 9.99 2.66
C VAL A 107 -1.53 9.21 3.93
N SER A 108 -2.06 9.89 4.94
CA SER A 108 -2.43 9.25 6.21
C SER A 108 -3.82 8.61 6.19
N TRP A 109 -4.66 8.93 5.22
CA TRP A 109 -6.01 8.40 5.10
C TRP A 109 -6.49 8.38 3.65
N VAL A 110 -7.41 7.47 3.36
CA VAL A 110 -8.06 7.34 2.05
C VAL A 110 -9.52 7.01 2.18
N ARG A 111 -10.30 7.28 1.11
CA ARG A 111 -11.72 6.95 1.05
C ARG A 111 -12.14 6.62 -0.37
N ILE A 112 -12.94 5.57 -0.51
CA ILE A 112 -13.66 5.23 -1.74
C ILE A 112 -15.16 5.04 -1.44
N ALA A 113 -16.01 5.40 -2.39
CA ALA A 113 -17.46 5.28 -2.25
C ALA A 113 -18.12 4.78 -3.54
N GLN A 114 -19.19 4.00 -3.38
CA GLN A 114 -20.03 3.48 -4.46
C GLN A 114 -21.50 3.53 -4.01
N GLY A 115 -22.27 4.47 -4.55
CA GLY A 115 -23.66 4.70 -4.13
C GLY A 115 -23.76 5.01 -2.63
N THR A 116 -24.51 4.20 -1.89
CA THR A 116 -24.71 4.33 -0.43
C THR A 116 -23.56 3.72 0.39
N HIS A 117 -22.60 3.07 -0.25
CA HIS A 117 -21.49 2.37 0.38
C HIS A 117 -20.23 3.21 0.38
N SER A 118 -19.46 3.20 1.47
CA SER A 118 -18.11 3.76 1.46
C SER A 118 -17.19 3.06 2.42
N VAL A 119 -15.90 3.07 2.09
CA VAL A 119 -14.82 2.58 2.95
C VAL A 119 -13.84 3.73 3.17
N SER A 120 -13.53 4.01 4.42
CA SER A 120 -12.53 5.00 4.83
C SER A 120 -11.45 4.30 5.64
N CYS A 121 -10.19 4.48 5.26
CA CYS A 121 -9.07 3.79 5.90
C CYS A 121 -8.00 4.77 6.34
N ASP A 122 -7.52 4.60 7.57
CA ASP A 122 -6.34 5.28 8.10
C ASP A 122 -5.12 4.41 7.81
N LEU A 123 -4.12 4.98 7.14
CA LEU A 123 -2.86 4.31 6.79
C LEU A 123 -1.83 4.53 7.89
N LYS A 124 -1.15 3.48 8.33
CA LYS A 124 -0.22 3.53 9.46
C LYS A 124 1.18 3.07 9.06
N PRO A 125 2.23 3.81 9.45
CA PRO A 125 3.63 3.41 9.26
C PRO A 125 4.03 2.18 10.09
#